data_AF-A0A497KL54-F1
#
_entry.id   AF-A0A497KL54-F1
#
_cell.length_a   1.000
_cell.length_b   1.000
_cell.length_c   1.000
_cell.angle_alpha   90.00
_cell.angle_beta   90.00
_cell.angle_gamma   90.00
#
_symmetry.space_group_name_H-M   'P 1'
#
loop_
_entity.id
_entity.type
_entity.pdbx_description
1 polymer ?
#
loop_
_entity_poly.entity_id
_entity_poly.type
_entity_poly.pdbx_seq_one_letter_code
_entity_poly.pdbx_strand_id
1 'polypeptide(L)'
;MRRGINEERELVHKLNNLGFAVLRAPSSGSRTKLDRPDILAGRKGLYLAIEVKSTRKNIIYIANESIKQLIRFSEKFGAKPFIAAKFKKKGIGWRLIEPEKLENTGKHYRLTFNQLLSEGKSLEAIITKTLTNYI
;
A
#
# COMPACT_ATOMS: atom_id res chain seq x y z
N MET A 1 0.08 3.20 21.23
CA MET A 1 0.27 3.18 19.76
C MET A 1 -0.86 2.35 19.12
N ARG A 2 -2.07 2.92 18.92
CA ARG A 2 -3.27 2.18 18.43
C ARG A 2 -3.82 2.70 17.09
N ARG A 3 -3.36 3.86 16.59
CA ARG A 3 -3.83 4.46 15.33
C ARG A 3 -3.04 3.81 14.18
N GLY A 4 -3.69 3.02 13.33
CA GLY A 4 -3.06 2.31 12.20
C GLY A 4 -3.37 0.81 12.17
N ILE A 5 -3.34 0.15 13.33
CA ILE A 5 -3.53 -1.32 13.41
C ILE A 5 -4.91 -1.74 12.90
N ASN A 6 -5.96 -0.99 13.22
CA ASN A 6 -7.32 -1.30 12.77
C ASN A 6 -7.46 -1.13 11.26
N GLU A 7 -6.87 -0.07 10.69
CA GLU A 7 -6.90 0.17 9.25
C GLU A 7 -6.10 -0.88 8.48
N GLU A 8 -4.94 -1.28 8.98
CA GLU A 8 -4.18 -2.39 8.41
C GLU A 8 -4.95 -3.72 8.51
N ARG A 9 -5.60 -4.02 9.65
CA ARG A 9 -6.45 -5.24 9.77
C ARG A 9 -7.60 -5.21 8.78
N GLU A 10 -8.28 -4.07 8.64
CA GLU A 10 -9.35 -3.90 7.66
C GLU A 10 -8.85 -4.18 6.23
N LEU A 11 -7.68 -3.65 5.86
CA LEU A 11 -7.09 -3.88 4.55
C LEU A 11 -6.67 -5.35 4.35
N VAL A 12 -6.09 -5.99 5.37
CA VAL A 12 -5.77 -7.43 5.35
C VAL A 12 -7.02 -8.26 5.06
N HIS A 13 -8.11 -8.03 5.79
CA HIS A 13 -9.36 -8.76 5.57
C HIS A 13 -9.91 -8.54 4.16
N LYS A 14 -9.85 -7.31 3.64
CA LYS A 14 -10.29 -7.01 2.26
C LYS A 14 -9.45 -7.74 1.22
N LEU A 15 -8.12 -7.70 1.33
CA LEU A 15 -7.22 -8.40 0.43
C LEU A 15 -7.41 -9.93 0.51
N ASN A 16 -7.60 -10.48 1.71
CA ASN A 16 -7.90 -11.89 1.92
C ASN A 16 -9.22 -12.30 1.24
N ASN A 17 -10.27 -11.49 1.38
CA ASN A 17 -11.55 -11.73 0.72
C ASN A 17 -11.46 -11.63 -0.82
N LEU A 18 -10.45 -10.91 -1.33
CA LEU A 18 -10.11 -10.87 -2.76
C LEU A 18 -9.19 -12.03 -3.19
N GLY A 19 -8.92 -12.99 -2.31
CA GLY A 19 -8.15 -14.20 -2.60
C GLY A 19 -6.64 -14.05 -2.52
N PHE A 20 -6.13 -12.99 -1.87
CA PHE A 20 -4.70 -12.89 -1.55
C PHE A 20 -4.38 -13.63 -0.26
N ALA A 21 -3.24 -14.31 -0.22
CA ALA A 21 -2.57 -14.64 1.05
C ALA A 21 -1.87 -13.37 1.56
N VAL A 22 -2.03 -13.02 2.84
CA VAL A 22 -1.60 -11.71 3.37
C VAL A 22 -0.81 -11.88 4.67
N LEU A 23 0.32 -11.17 4.75
CA LEU A 23 1.14 -11.04 5.95
C LEU A 23 1.25 -9.56 6.32
N ARG A 24 1.20 -9.26 7.62
CA ARG A 24 1.58 -7.95 8.16
C ARG A 24 3.01 -8.02 8.64
N ALA A 25 3.82 -7.03 8.30
CA ALA A 25 5.14 -6.93 8.89
C ALA A 25 5.05 -6.59 10.38
N PRO A 26 5.99 -7.10 11.20
CA PRO A 26 6.13 -6.62 12.58
C PRO A 26 6.47 -5.14 12.57
N SER A 27 6.03 -4.40 13.58
CA SER A 27 6.31 -2.96 13.71
C SER A 27 7.81 -2.70 13.62
N SER A 28 8.18 -1.64 12.88
CA SER A 28 9.57 -1.21 12.70
C SER A 28 10.16 -0.77 14.04
N GLY A 29 10.78 -1.70 14.76
CA GLY A 29 11.61 -1.39 15.93
C GLY A 29 12.97 -0.87 15.50
N SER A 30 13.53 0.07 16.27
CA SER A 30 14.86 0.67 16.04
C SER A 30 16.02 -0.33 16.01
N ARG A 31 15.78 -1.59 16.42
CA ARG A 31 16.78 -2.67 16.45
C ARG A 31 16.98 -3.40 15.13
N THR A 32 16.13 -3.20 14.12
CA THR A 32 16.27 -3.89 12.83
C THR A 32 16.34 -2.92 11.67
N LYS A 33 17.44 -2.94 10.93
CA LYS A 33 17.68 -2.14 9.71
C LYS A 33 17.08 -2.77 8.44
N LEU A 34 16.11 -3.67 8.58
CA LEU A 34 15.54 -4.38 7.44
C LEU A 34 14.49 -3.51 6.76
N ASP A 35 14.59 -3.39 5.44
CA ASP A 35 13.53 -2.82 4.59
C ASP A 35 12.30 -3.73 4.64
N ARG A 36 11.11 -3.16 4.91
CA ARG A 36 9.86 -3.92 4.99
C ARG A 36 8.68 -3.03 4.60
N PRO A 37 7.65 -3.56 3.92
CA PRO A 37 6.36 -2.90 3.79
C PRO A 37 5.54 -3.08 5.08
N ASP A 38 4.42 -2.37 5.21
CA ASP A 38 3.44 -2.66 6.27
C ASP A 38 2.74 -4.01 6.02
N ILE A 39 2.39 -4.28 4.75
CA ILE A 39 1.70 -5.50 4.31
C ILE A 39 2.40 -6.10 3.10
N LEU A 40 2.55 -7.42 3.11
CA LEU A 40 2.89 -8.24 1.95
C LEU A 40 1.67 -9.08 1.57
N ALA A 41 1.26 -9.06 0.30
CA ALA A 41 0.14 -9.85 -0.18
C ALA A 41 0.52 -10.59 -1.47
N GLY A 42 0.11 -11.85 -1.61
CA GLY A 42 0.40 -12.69 -2.78
C GLY A 42 -0.85 -13.39 -3.31
N ARG A 43 -1.02 -13.45 -4.63
CA ARG A 43 -2.09 -14.19 -5.29
C ARG A 43 -1.64 -14.68 -6.66
N LYS A 44 -1.48 -16.00 -6.82
CA LYS A 44 -1.23 -16.66 -8.13
C LYS A 44 -0.14 -15.94 -8.97
N GLY A 45 1.05 -15.75 -8.39
CA GLY A 45 2.19 -15.09 -9.05
C GLY A 45 2.19 -13.55 -9.00
N LEU A 46 1.09 -12.91 -8.58
CA LEU A 46 1.07 -11.48 -8.30
C LEU A 46 1.43 -11.24 -6.82
N TYR A 47 2.56 -10.57 -6.58
CA TYR A 47 2.99 -10.15 -5.24
C TYR A 47 2.90 -8.63 -5.10
N LEU A 48 2.38 -8.17 -3.98
CA LEU A 48 2.19 -6.76 -3.64
C LEU A 48 2.91 -6.46 -2.33
N ALA A 49 3.77 -5.45 -2.33
CA ALA A 49 4.32 -4.84 -1.13
C ALA A 49 3.60 -3.52 -0.91
N ILE A 50 3.02 -3.32 0.27
CA ILE A 50 2.05 -2.25 0.51
C ILE A 50 2.45 -1.44 1.74
N GLU A 51 2.60 -0.13 1.54
CA GLU A 51 2.62 0.88 2.61
C GLU A 51 1.19 1.36 2.88
N VAL A 52 0.75 1.34 4.13
CA VAL A 52 -0.62 1.68 4.51
C VAL A 52 -0.70 3.10 5.06
N LYS A 53 -1.58 3.92 4.46
CA LYS A 53 -1.85 5.28 4.91
C LYS A 53 -3.34 5.56 4.97
N SER A 54 -3.76 6.20 6.05
CA SER A 54 -5.14 6.64 6.19
C SER A 54 -5.20 8.02 6.84
N THR A 55 -6.17 8.82 6.43
CA THR A 55 -6.34 10.18 6.97
C THR A 55 -7.82 10.57 6.98
N ARG A 56 -8.17 11.54 7.83
CA ARG A 56 -9.45 12.27 7.74
C ARG A 56 -9.31 13.60 6.99
N LYS A 57 -8.08 14.01 6.68
CA LYS A 57 -7.75 15.25 5.94
C LYS A 57 -7.84 15.02 4.42
N ASN A 58 -7.61 16.05 3.62
CA ASN A 58 -7.58 15.96 2.15
C ASN A 58 -6.18 15.68 1.58
N ILE A 59 -5.16 15.52 2.43
CA ILE A 59 -3.78 15.23 2.04
C ILE A 59 -3.19 14.15 2.95
N ILE A 60 -2.41 13.24 2.37
CA ILE A 60 -1.52 12.29 3.04
C ILE A 60 -0.08 12.72 2.74
N TYR A 61 0.76 12.76 3.78
CA TYR A 61 2.21 12.90 3.66
C TYR A 61 2.88 11.58 4.02
N ILE A 62 3.89 11.19 3.25
CA ILE A 62 4.62 9.93 3.41
C ILE A 62 6.10 10.28 3.49
N ALA A 63 6.81 9.77 4.49
CA ALA A 63 8.24 10.01 4.62
C ALA A 63 8.98 9.41 3.41
N ASN A 64 9.98 10.13 2.89
CA ASN A 64 10.79 9.62 1.79
C ASN A 64 11.41 8.26 2.09
N GLU A 65 11.84 8.05 3.33
CA GLU A 65 12.47 6.79 3.72
C GLU A 65 11.48 5.63 3.69
N SER A 66 10.19 5.84 4.02
CA SER A 66 9.15 4.81 3.86
C SER A 66 9.01 4.39 2.39
N ILE A 67 8.99 5.36 1.47
CA ILE A 67 8.91 5.08 0.02
C ILE A 67 10.17 4.34 -0.46
N LYS A 68 11.36 4.78 -0.05
CA LYS A 68 12.62 4.12 -0.43
C LYS A 68 12.70 2.70 0.12
N GLN A 69 12.33 2.46 1.37
CA GLN A 69 12.28 1.12 1.96
C GLN A 69 11.30 0.21 1.21
N LEU A 70 10.11 0.74 0.89
CA LEU A 70 9.11 0.00 0.12
C LEU A 70 9.67 -0.42 -1.24
N ILE A 71 10.31 0.50 -1.98
CA ILE A 71 10.90 0.22 -3.29
C ILE A 71 12.03 -0.81 -3.18
N ARG A 72 13.01 -0.60 -2.29
CA ARG A 72 14.13 -1.55 -2.09
C ARG A 72 13.66 -2.95 -1.71
N PHE A 73 12.64 -3.05 -0.84
CA PHE A 73 12.05 -4.33 -0.49
C PHE A 73 11.37 -4.97 -1.71
N SER A 74 10.59 -4.19 -2.44
CA SER A 74 9.82 -4.65 -3.59
C SER A 74 10.72 -5.22 -4.69
N GLU A 75 11.83 -4.53 -4.99
CA GLU A 75 12.85 -4.97 -5.94
C GLU A 75 13.49 -6.29 -5.52
N LYS A 76 13.90 -6.41 -4.24
CA LYS A 76 14.53 -7.64 -3.72
C LYS A 76 13.57 -8.82 -3.67
N PHE A 77 12.30 -8.58 -3.35
CA PHE A 77 11.29 -9.63 -3.19
C PHE A 77 10.67 -10.06 -4.52
N GLY A 78 10.63 -9.17 -5.52
CA GLY A 78 9.83 -9.38 -6.74
C GLY A 78 8.35 -9.04 -6.53
N ALA A 79 8.05 -8.02 -5.72
CA ALA A 79 6.69 -7.54 -5.49
C ALA A 79 6.46 -6.17 -6.14
N LYS A 80 5.20 -5.86 -6.48
CA LYS A 80 4.82 -4.52 -6.93
C LYS A 80 4.62 -3.59 -5.73
N PRO A 81 5.29 -2.42 -5.68
CA PRO A 81 5.11 -1.46 -4.60
C PRO A 81 3.81 -0.69 -4.77
N PHE A 82 3.03 -0.59 -3.70
CA PHE A 82 1.83 0.26 -3.66
C PHE A 82 1.70 1.00 -2.34
N ILE A 83 1.07 2.17 -2.42
CA ILE A 83 0.55 2.86 -1.25
C ILE A 83 -0.94 2.57 -1.22
N ALA A 84 -1.40 1.88 -0.18
CA ALA A 84 -2.81 1.74 0.12
C ALA A 84 -3.28 2.97 0.89
N ALA A 85 -4.05 3.83 0.23
CA ALA A 85 -4.55 5.07 0.79
C ALA A 85 -6.05 4.99 1.09
N LYS A 86 -6.44 5.45 2.29
CA LYS A 86 -7.84 5.63 2.68
C LYS A 86 -8.10 7.03 3.22
N PHE A 87 -8.88 7.80 2.45
CA PHE A 87 -9.43 9.08 2.88
C PHE A 87 -10.78 8.86 3.58
N LYS A 88 -10.74 8.79 4.91
CA LYS A 88 -11.90 8.45 5.75
C LYS A 88 -12.99 9.52 5.60
N LYS A 89 -14.26 9.08 5.64
CA LYS A 89 -15.45 9.93 5.50
C LYS A 89 -15.58 10.64 4.14
N LYS A 90 -14.90 10.15 3.10
CA LYS A 90 -14.99 10.69 1.72
C LYS A 90 -15.80 9.82 0.76
N GLY A 91 -16.51 8.81 1.26
CA GLY A 91 -17.36 7.93 0.45
C GLY A 91 -16.62 6.94 -0.46
N ILE A 92 -15.29 6.96 -0.48
CA ILE A 92 -14.48 6.00 -1.24
C ILE A 92 -13.82 4.95 -0.35
N GLY A 93 -13.66 3.75 -0.89
CA GLY A 93 -12.91 2.67 -0.26
C GLY A 93 -11.39 2.87 -0.33
N TRP A 94 -10.65 1.81 -0.02
CA TRP A 94 -9.22 1.77 -0.26
C TRP A 94 -8.91 1.94 -1.75
N ARG A 95 -7.84 2.67 -2.03
CA ARG A 95 -7.26 2.78 -3.36
C ARG A 95 -5.76 2.53 -3.26
N LEU A 96 -5.21 1.89 -4.29
CA LEU A 96 -3.80 1.60 -4.45
C LEU A 96 -3.23 2.56 -5.49
N ILE A 97 -2.13 3.21 -5.13
CA ILE A 97 -1.41 4.12 -6.02
C ILE A 97 0.08 3.76 -6.01
N GLU A 98 0.71 3.87 -7.17
CA GLU A 98 2.12 3.52 -7.38
C GLU A 98 3.00 4.66 -6.84
N PRO A 99 4.15 4.38 -6.21
CA PRO A 99 5.01 5.41 -5.62
C PRO A 99 5.44 6.51 -6.60
N GLU A 100 5.66 6.15 -7.87
CA GLU A 100 6.04 7.07 -8.95
C GLU A 100 5.02 8.17 -9.24
N LYS A 101 3.75 7.93 -8.90
CA LYS A 101 2.67 8.89 -9.11
C LYS A 101 2.57 9.92 -8.00
N LEU A 102 3.34 9.77 -6.92
CA LEU A 102 3.30 10.67 -5.78
C LEU A 102 4.14 11.92 -6.04
N GLU A 103 3.67 13.07 -5.53
CA GLU A 103 4.41 14.33 -5.64
C GLU A 103 5.53 14.38 -4.59
N ASN A 104 6.79 14.53 -5.00
CA ASN A 104 7.91 14.68 -4.07
C ASN A 104 8.04 16.16 -3.64
N THR A 105 7.92 16.41 -2.34
CA THR A 105 8.01 17.74 -1.72
C THR A 105 9.34 17.97 -0.97
N GLY A 106 10.38 17.19 -1.32
CA GLY A 106 11.71 17.29 -0.72
C GLY A 106 11.89 16.30 0.43
N LYS A 107 11.23 16.50 1.58
CA LYS A 107 11.33 15.57 2.75
C LYS A 107 10.29 14.46 2.76
N HIS A 108 9.19 14.68 2.06
CA HIS A 108 8.04 13.79 2.03
C HIS A 108 7.50 13.68 0.60
N TYR A 109 6.79 12.58 0.35
CA TYR A 109 5.84 12.49 -0.73
C TYR A 109 4.47 12.97 -0.28
N ARG A 110 3.73 13.57 -1.20
CA ARG A 110 2.40 14.11 -1.00
C ARG A 110 1.42 13.38 -1.91
N LEU A 111 0.27 13.03 -1.34
CA LEU A 111 -0.87 12.46 -2.03
C LEU A 111 -2.14 13.25 -1.67
N THR A 112 -2.77 13.85 -2.66
CA THR A 112 -4.05 14.53 -2.47
C THR A 112 -5.23 13.60 -2.69
N PHE A 113 -6.39 13.95 -2.14
CA PHE A 113 -7.63 13.22 -2.40
C PHE A 113 -7.99 13.16 -3.89
N ASN A 114 -7.87 14.29 -4.60
CA ASN A 114 -8.22 14.37 -6.03
C ASN A 114 -7.28 13.52 -6.88
N GLN A 115 -5.98 13.56 -6.59
CA GLN A 115 -4.97 12.72 -7.24
C GLN A 115 -5.25 11.23 -7.03
N LEU A 116 -5.64 10.83 -5.82
CA LEU A 116 -6.02 9.44 -5.56
C LEU A 116 -7.29 9.03 -6.33
N LEU A 117 -8.25 9.94 -6.53
CA LEU A 117 -9.45 9.65 -7.32
C LEU A 117 -9.13 9.47 -8.80
N SER A 118 -8.24 10.28 -9.36
CA SER A 118 -7.88 10.23 -10.78
C SER A 118 -6.94 9.07 -11.12
N GLU A 119 -5.99 8.77 -10.23
CA GLU A 119 -4.87 7.89 -10.56
C GLU A 119 -4.81 6.59 -9.74
N GLY A 120 -5.56 6.54 -8.64
CA GLY A 120 -5.63 5.39 -7.74
C GLY A 120 -6.55 4.29 -8.28
N LYS A 121 -6.09 3.05 -8.16
CA LYS A 121 -6.85 1.84 -8.55
C LYS A 121 -7.63 1.32 -7.34
N SER A 122 -8.84 0.79 -7.54
CA SER A 122 -9.50 0.03 -6.46
C SER A 122 -8.75 -1.28 -6.18
N LEU A 123 -9.02 -1.92 -5.04
CA LEU A 123 -8.41 -3.22 -4.75
C LEU A 123 -8.83 -4.27 -5.80
N GLU A 124 -10.08 -4.20 -6.24
CA GLU A 124 -10.68 -5.05 -7.26
C GLU A 124 -10.09 -4.80 -8.65
N ALA A 125 -9.68 -3.56 -8.97
CA ALA A 125 -9.07 -3.26 -10.26
C ALA A 125 -7.69 -3.93 -10.44
N ILE A 126 -7.04 -4.38 -9.36
CA ILE A 126 -5.75 -5.07 -9.44
C ILE A 126 -5.91 -6.53 -9.85
N ILE A 127 -7.08 -7.13 -9.63
CA ILE A 127 -7.33 -8.55 -9.91
C ILE A 127 -7.82 -8.82 -11.34
N THR A 128 -8.14 -7.78 -12.11
CA THR A 128 -8.81 -7.91 -13.42
C THR A 128 -7.85 -8.09 -14.60
N LYS A 129 -6.54 -7.93 -14.41
CA LYS A 129 -5.55 -8.19 -15.46
C LYS A 129 -4.59 -9.29 -15.03
N THR A 130 -4.59 -10.35 -15.85
CA THR A 130 -3.69 -11.50 -15.86
C THR A 130 -4.08 -12.60 -14.89
N LEU A 131 -4.70 -13.66 -15.42
CA LEU A 131 -4.45 -15.07 -15.05
C LEU A 131 -5.15 -16.01 -16.04
N THR A 132 -4.65 -16.02 -17.28
CA THR A 132 -4.84 -17.16 -18.19
C THR A 132 -3.57 -18.02 -18.33
N ASN A 133 -2.42 -17.60 -17.78
CA ASN A 133 -1.12 -18.25 -18.07
C ASN A 133 -0.34 -18.73 -16.83
N TYR A 134 -1.02 -19.20 -15.78
CA TYR A 134 -0.35 -19.95 -14.71
C TYR A 134 -1.20 -21.15 -14.31
N ILE A 135 -1.28 -22.10 -15.24
CA ILE A 135 -1.25 -23.56 -15.03
C ILE A 135 -0.27 -24.09 -16.08
#